data_AF-A0A0G1MLT2-F1
#
_entry.id   AF-A0A0G1MLT2-F1
#
_cell.length_a   1.000
_cell.length_b   1.000
_cell.length_c   1.000
_cell.angle_alpha   90.00
_cell.angle_beta   90.00
_cell.angle_gamma   90.00
#
_symmetry.space_group_name_H-M   'P 1'
#
loop_
_entity.id
_entity.type
_entity.pdbx_description
1 polymer ?
#
loop_
_entity_poly.entity_id
_entity_poly.type
_entity_poly.pdbx_seq_one_letter_code
_entity_poly.pdbx_strand_id
1 'polypeptide(L)' 'MFKNIIAPVQAWLLSRGICVGCGTPLAEGNKKPSSKVKDTDQVTCNKCGRIFIYNPKTNTYRRALLSEV' A
#
# COMPACT_ATOMS: atom_id res chain seq x y z
N MET A 1 -16.43 -19.83 -18.41
CA MET A 1 -15.93 -18.44 -18.47
C MET A 1 -15.51 -18.02 -17.06
N PHE A 2 -14.32 -18.44 -16.63
CA PHE A 2 -13.73 -18.06 -15.34
C PHE A 2 -12.30 -17.58 -15.62
N LYS A 3 -12.20 -16.48 -16.36
CA LYS A 3 -10.99 -15.68 -16.43
C LYS A 3 -11.22 -14.57 -15.38
N ASN A 4 -10.30 -14.39 -14.44
CA ASN A 4 -10.25 -13.28 -13.47
C ASN A 4 -10.71 -13.56 -12.01
N ILE A 5 -10.54 -14.76 -11.46
CA ILE A 5 -10.67 -14.99 -9.99
C ILE A 5 -9.36 -15.53 -9.40
N ILE A 6 -8.26 -14.88 -9.76
CA ILE A 6 -7.13 -14.79 -8.86
C ILE A 6 -6.98 -13.30 -8.70
N ALA A 7 -7.65 -12.70 -7.71
CA ALA A 7 -7.25 -11.39 -7.25
C ALA A 7 -5.74 -11.48 -7.08
N PRO A 8 -4.93 -10.67 -7.80
CA PRO A 8 -3.49 -10.83 -7.77
C PRO A 8 -3.12 -10.83 -6.30
N VAL A 9 -2.39 -11.85 -5.83
CA VAL A 9 -2.04 -12.01 -4.41
C VAL A 9 -1.54 -10.68 -3.81
N GLN A 10 -0.94 -9.84 -4.65
CA GLN A 10 -0.63 -8.44 -4.42
C GLN A 10 -1.79 -7.58 -3.84
N ALA A 11 -2.98 -7.59 -4.42
CA ALA A 11 -4.15 -6.85 -3.93
C ALA A 11 -4.67 -7.39 -2.59
N TRP A 12 -4.60 -8.72 -2.40
CA TRP A 12 -4.99 -9.36 -1.14
C TRP A 12 -3.99 -9.10 -0.01
N LEU A 13 -2.69 -9.08 -0.32
CA LEU A 13 -1.65 -8.68 0.64
C LEU A 13 -1.84 -7.22 1.04
N LEU A 14 -2.12 -6.33 0.08
CA LEU A 14 -2.37 -4.92 0.35
C LEU A 14 -3.64 -4.69 1.17
N SER A 15 -4.72 -5.44 0.95
CA SER A 15 -5.93 -5.33 1.78
C SER A 15 -5.70 -5.79 3.22
N ARG A 16 -4.76 -6.72 3.43
CA ARG A 16 -4.26 -7.10 4.76
C ARG A 16 -3.22 -6.12 5.34
N GLY A 17 -2.87 -5.07 4.61
CA GLY A 17 -1.83 -4.12 5.02
C GLY A 17 -0.43 -4.75 5.07
N ILE A 18 -0.15 -5.73 4.20
CA ILE A 18 1.13 -6.42 4.13
C ILE A 18 1.94 -5.91 2.94
N CYS A 19 3.23 -5.68 3.14
CA CYS A 19 4.13 -5.32 2.07
C CYS A 19 4.27 -6.46 1.05
N VAL A 20 3.95 -6.17 -0.22
CA VAL A 20 4.04 -7.11 -1.34
C VAL A 20 5.46 -7.53 -1.71
N GLY A 21 6.49 -6.94 -1.08
CA GLY A 21 7.90 -7.26 -1.34
C GLY A 21 8.53 -8.16 -0.28
N CYS A 22 8.37 -7.78 0.99
CA CYS A 22 9.08 -8.43 2.10
C CYS A 22 8.15 -9.06 3.14
N GLY A 23 6.82 -8.99 2.95
CA GLY A 23 5.83 -9.56 3.88
C GLY A 23 5.67 -8.81 5.20
N THR A 24 6.38 -7.70 5.42
CA THR A 24 6.29 -6.91 6.65
C THR A 24 4.95 -6.17 6.72
N PRO A 25 4.30 -6.09 7.90
CA PRO A 25 3.11 -5.27 8.09
C PRO A 25 3.41 -3.79 7.78
N LEU A 26 2.63 -3.19 6.89
CA LEU A 26 2.68 -1.76 6.57
C LEU A 26 2.26 -0.89 7.76
N ALA A 27 1.58 -1.48 8.76
CA ALA A 27 1.29 -0.83 10.03
C ALA A 27 2.55 -0.42 10.81
N GLU A 28 3.62 -1.21 10.72
CA GLU A 28 4.93 -0.94 11.34
C GLU A 28 5.84 -0.07 10.44
N GLY A 29 5.37 0.26 9.24
CA GLY A 29 6.06 1.15 8.32
C GLY A 29 6.03 2.61 8.79
N ASN A 30 6.89 3.43 8.19
CA ASN A 30 6.91 4.86 8.45
C ASN A 30 5.72 5.52 7.75
N LYS A 31 4.70 5.94 8.51
CA LYS A 31 3.52 6.66 8.00
C LYS A 31 3.74 8.16 8.08
N LYS A 32 3.53 8.86 6.96
CA LYS A 32 3.58 10.31 6.85
C LYS A 32 2.36 10.82 6.09
N PRO A 33 1.81 12.00 6.40
CA PRO A 33 0.76 12.60 5.59
C PRO A 33 1.26 12.80 4.15
N SER A 34 0.49 12.39 3.16
CA SER A 34 0.84 12.62 1.77
C SER A 34 0.67 14.10 1.44
N SER A 35 1.76 14.79 1.07
CA SER A 35 1.70 16.20 0.68
C SER A 35 1.06 16.41 -0.71
N LYS A 36 1.01 15.36 -1.53
CA LYS A 36 0.55 15.41 -2.92
C LYS A 36 -0.89 14.95 -3.10
N VAL A 37 -1.38 14.08 -2.22
CA VAL A 37 -2.73 13.51 -2.32
C VAL A 37 -3.48 13.80 -1.03
N LYS A 38 -4.48 14.68 -1.12
CA LYS A 38 -5.31 15.05 0.03
C LYS A 38 -5.98 13.82 0.65
N ASP A 39 -6.08 13.82 1.97
CA ASP A 39 -6.71 12.76 2.76
C ASP A 39 -6.11 11.37 2.57
N THR A 40 -4.81 11.29 2.29
CA THR A 40 -4.09 10.01 2.23
C THR A 40 -2.76 10.10 2.97
N ASP A 41 -2.31 8.96 3.47
CA ASP A 41 -1.01 8.83 4.12
C ASP A 41 -0.05 8.07 3.22
N GLN A 42 1.18 8.54 3.13
CA GLN A 42 2.28 7.82 2.53
C GLN A 42 2.90 6.89 3.57
N VAL A 43 2.99 5.60 3.24
CA VAL A 43 3.53 4.55 4.11
C VAL A 43 4.77 3.94 3.47
N THR A 44 5.92 4.14 4.09
CA THR A 44 7.18 3.55 3.62
C THR A 44 7.49 2.30 4.43
N CYS A 45 7.69 1.19 3.74
CA CYS A 45 8.10 -0.06 4.38
C CYS A 45 9.52 0.08 4.94
N ASN A 46 9.68 -0.12 6.25
CA ASN A 46 10.95 -0.05 6.96
C ASN A 46 11.99 -1.09 6.47
N LYS A 47 11.54 -2.25 5.98
CA LYS A 47 12.42 -3.36 5.60
C LYS A 47 12.89 -3.32 4.15
N CYS A 48 12.01 -2.93 3.21
CA CYS A 48 12.33 -2.92 1.77
C CYS A 48 12.32 -1.53 1.12
N GLY A 49 12.00 -0.48 1.87
CA GLY A 49 11.96 0.90 1.37
C GLY A 49 10.83 1.21 0.38
N ARG A 50 9.95 0.24 0.07
CA ARG A 50 8.83 0.47 -0.85
C ARG A 50 7.80 1.42 -0.24
N ILE A 51 7.29 2.31 -1.08
CA ILE A 51 6.35 3.35 -0.70
C ILE A 51 4.95 2.96 -1.16
N PHE A 52 3.99 3.12 -0.24
CA PHE A 52 2.59 2.83 -0.42
C PHE A 52 1.78 4.08 -0.07
N ILE A 53 0.58 4.19 -0.63
CA ILE A 53 -0.41 5.19 -0.25
C ILE A 53 -1.53 4.45 0.49
N TYR A 54 -1.78 4.89 1.71
CA TYR A 54 -2.88 4.46 2.55
C TYR A 54 -4.02 5.48 2.44
N ASN A 55 -5.20 4.99 2.09
CA ASN A 55 -6.40 5.80 2.11
C ASN A 55 -7.19 5.48 3.39
N PRO A 56 -7.23 6.38 4.39
CA PRO A 56 -7.99 6.18 5.63
C PRO A 56 -9.50 6.10 5.39
N LYS A 57 -10.05 6.72 4.34
CA LYS A 57 -11.49 6.68 4.04
C LYS A 57 -11.96 5.30 3.60
N THR A 58 -11.13 4.60 2.80
CA THR A 58 -11.45 3.26 2.28
C THR A 58 -10.70 2.16 3.02
N ASN A 59 -9.81 2.51 3.95
CA ASN A 59 -8.90 1.62 4.66
C ASN A 59 -8.11 0.69 3.71
N THR A 60 -7.70 1.22 2.56
CA THR A 60 -6.99 0.46 1.53
C THR A 60 -5.57 0.96 1.36
N TYR A 61 -4.66 0.02 1.09
CA TYR A 61 -3.30 0.31 0.69
C TYR A 61 -3.17 0.12 -0.83
N ARG A 62 -2.44 1.02 -1.48
CA ARG A 62 -2.00 0.88 -2.86
C ARG A 62 -0.52 1.25 -2.98
N ARG A 63 0.13 0.84 -4.08
CA ARG A 63 1.49 1.33 -4.37
C ARG A 63 1.43 2.82 -4.70
N ALA A 64 2.42 3.58 -4.24
CA ALA A 64 2.60 4.96 -4.66
C ALA A 64 3.00 5.01 -6.14
N LEU A 65 2.45 5.97 -6.87
CA LEU A 65 2.91 6.30 -8.22
C LEU A 65 4.22 7.09 -8.13
N LEU A 66 5.03 7.07 -9.19
CA LEU A 66 6.29 7.84 -9.24
C LEU A 66 6.05 9.34 -9.04
N SER A 67 4.91 9.85 -9.48
CA SER A 67 4.48 11.23 -9.26
C SER A 67 4.14 11.56 -7.80
N GLU A 68 3.85 10.56 -6.98
CA GLU A 68 3.40 10.68 -5.58
C GLU A 68 4.52 10.40 -4.55
N VAL A 69 5.68 9.94 -5.03
CA VAL A 69 6.91 9.82 -4.24
C VAL A 69 7.63 11.16 -4.18
#